data_AF-A0A9X2K700-F1
#
_entry.id   AF-A0A9X2K700-F1
#
_cell.length_a   1.000
_cell.length_b   1.000
_cell.length_c   1.000
_cell.angle_alpha   90.00
_cell.angle_beta   90.00
_cell.angle_gamma   90.00
#
_symmetry.space_group_name_H-M   'P 1'
#
loop_
_entity.id
_entity.type
_entity.pdbx_description
1 polymer ?
#
loop_
_entity_poly.entity_id
_entity_poly.type
_entity_poly.pdbx_seq_one_letter_code
_entity_poly.pdbx_strand_id
1 'polypeptide(L)' 'MTTAPSADFVMERLLQEATREFPGWSFERDHSGWTAVHDEIRLTRPSLAALRALLRVHRAARRR' A
#
# COMPACT_ATOMS: atom_id res chain seq x y z
N MET A 1 -7.04 -19.37 24.49
CA MET A 1 -6.07 -18.25 24.47
C MET A 1 -6.16 -17.59 23.11
N THR A 2 -6.77 -16.41 23.03
CA THR A 2 -6.88 -15.62 21.79
C THR A 2 -5.52 -14.99 21.53
N THR A 3 -4.74 -15.57 20.63
CA THR A 3 -3.50 -14.96 20.16
C THR A 3 -3.86 -13.67 19.45
N ALA A 4 -3.51 -12.52 20.05
CA ALA A 4 -3.57 -11.26 19.33
C ALA A 4 -2.70 -11.43 18.07
N PRO A 5 -3.23 -11.16 16.86
CA PRO A 5 -2.42 -11.26 15.66
C PRO A 5 -1.21 -10.34 15.84
N SER A 6 -0.01 -10.87 15.55
CA SER A 6 1.19 -10.04 15.57
C SER A 6 0.98 -8.86 14.63
N ALA A 7 1.53 -7.69 14.98
CA ALA A 7 1.47 -6.52 14.11
C ALA A 7 1.97 -6.84 12.70
N ASP A 8 2.93 -7.77 12.59
CA ASP A 8 3.45 -8.27 11.32
C ASP A 8 2.41 -9.01 10.49
N PHE A 9 1.59 -9.88 11.08
CA PHE A 9 0.52 -10.58 10.37
C PHE A 9 -0.54 -9.63 9.83
N VAL A 10 -0.93 -8.63 10.62
CA VAL A 10 -1.88 -7.59 10.16
C VAL A 10 -1.28 -6.81 9.00
N MET A 11 -0.01 -6.43 9.09
CA MET A 11 0.67 -5.69 8.03
C MET A 11 0.83 -6.52 6.75
N GLU A 12 1.18 -7.79 6.84
CA GLU A 12 1.24 -8.72 5.70
C GLU A 12 -0.10 -8.83 4.99
N ARG A 13 -1.20 -8.95 5.75
CA ARG A 13 -2.55 -8.99 5.17
C ARG A 13 -2.92 -7.70 4.46
N LEU A 14 -2.63 -6.55 5.07
CA LEU A 14 -2.87 -5.25 4.44
C LEU A 14 -2.05 -5.07 3.15
N LEU A 15 -0.83 -5.59 3.11
CA LEU A 15 -0.01 -5.59 1.90
C LEU A 15 -0.60 -6.49 0.80
N GLN A 16 -1.02 -7.71 1.15
CA GLN A 16 -1.67 -8.62 0.20
C GLN A 16 -2.93 -7.99 -0.41
N GLU A 17 -3.75 -7.32 0.41
CA GLU A 17 -4.92 -6.59 -0.06
C GLU A 17 -4.54 -5.42 -0.97
N ALA A 18 -3.51 -4.66 -0.62
CA ALA A 18 -3.04 -3.53 -1.43
C ALA A 18 -2.54 -4.00 -2.81
N THR A 19 -1.73 -5.06 -2.86
CA THR A 19 -1.24 -5.64 -4.12
C THR A 19 -2.40 -6.18 -4.97
N ARG A 20 -3.42 -6.77 -4.34
CA ARG A 20 -4.63 -7.23 -5.05
C ARG A 20 -5.47 -6.07 -5.60
N GLU A 21 -5.54 -4.96 -4.87
CA GLU A 21 -6.30 -3.77 -5.28
C GLU A 21 -5.60 -2.99 -6.40
N PHE A 22 -4.27 -2.93 -6.38
CA PHE A 22 -3.43 -2.18 -7.31
C PHE A 22 -2.43 -3.12 -8.02
N PRO A 23 -2.90 -3.93 -8.98
CA PRO A 23 -2.01 -4.82 -9.72
C PRO A 23 -0.91 -4.03 -10.44
N GLY A 24 0.32 -4.56 -10.42
CA GLY A 24 1.51 -3.92 -11.00
C GLY A 24 2.22 -2.93 -10.06
N TRP A 25 1.63 -2.59 -8.91
CA TRP A 25 2.29 -1.77 -7.90
C TRP A 25 3.01 -2.64 -6.86
N SER A 26 4.24 -2.25 -6.54
CA SER A 26 5.03 -2.80 -5.44
C SER A 26 4.95 -1.86 -4.25
N PHE A 27 4.83 -2.42 -3.04
CA PHE A 27 4.73 -1.66 -1.79
C PHE A 27 5.88 -2.00 -0.87
N GLU A 28 6.60 -0.98 -0.41
CA GLU A 28 7.74 -1.11 0.49
C GLU A 28 7.57 -0.18 1.68
N ARG A 29 8.05 -0.61 2.85
CA ARG A 29 8.13 0.23 4.04
C ARG A 29 9.59 0.53 4.32
N ASP A 30 9.90 1.80 4.42
CA ASP A 30 11.20 2.30 4.87
C ASP A 30 11.06 3.12 6.18
N HIS A 31 12.14 3.73 6.61
CA HIS A 31 12.18 4.57 7.81
C HIS A 31 11.41 5.89 7.67
N SER A 32 11.13 6.33 6.44
CA SER A 32 10.39 7.55 6.10
C SER A 32 8.89 7.31 5.87
N GLY A 33 8.48 6.06 5.65
CA GLY A 33 7.07 5.67 5.55
C GLY A 33 6.83 4.50 4.59
N TRP A 34 5.71 4.58 3.89
CA TRP A 34 5.30 3.62 2.86
C TRP A 34 5.51 4.20 1.48
N THR A 35 6.14 3.41 0.62
CA THR A 35 6.42 3.76 -0.77
C THR A 35 5.73 2.77 -1.69
N ALA A 36 4.97 3.27 -2.68
CA ALA A 36 4.43 2.48 -3.77
C ALA A 36 5.20 2.81 -5.05
N VAL A 37 5.60 1.77 -5.78
CA VAL A 37 6.34 1.90 -7.04
C VAL A 37 5.59 1.17 -8.14
N HIS A 38 5.41 1.82 -9.28
CA HIS A 38 4.89 1.21 -10.51
C HIS A 38 5.58 1.85 -11.70
N ASP A 39 6.39 1.08 -12.41
CA ASP A 39 7.20 1.57 -13.53
C ASP A 39 8.09 2.74 -13.06
N GLU A 40 8.00 3.91 -13.69
CA GLU A 40 8.74 5.12 -13.28
C GLU A 40 8.05 5.92 -12.14
N ILE A 41 6.85 5.53 -11.72
CA ILE A 41 6.08 6.27 -10.71
C ILE A 41 6.44 5.76 -9.31
N ARG A 42 6.94 6.66 -8.47
CA ARG A 42 7.21 6.43 -7.04
C ARG A 42 6.38 7.38 -6.18
N LEU A 43 5.62 6.85 -5.24
CA LEU A 43 4.77 7.60 -4.32
C LEU A 43 5.07 7.21 -2.88
N THR A 44 5.48 8.18 -2.05
CA THR A 44 5.77 7.96 -0.62
C THR A 44 4.76 8.69 0.26
N ARG A 45 4.23 8.02 1.29
CA ARG A 45 3.30 8.55 2.29
C ARG A 45 3.62 7.97 3.68
N PRO A 46 3.28 8.65 4.78
CA PRO A 46 3.60 8.19 6.15
C PRO A 46 2.89 6.88 6.56
N SER A 47 1.79 6.51 5.88
CA SER A 47 1.05 5.28 6.18
C SER A 47 0.55 4.59 4.90
N LEU A 48 0.40 3.26 4.97
CA LEU A 48 -0.14 2.46 3.88
C LEU A 48 -1.57 2.88 3.52
N ALA A 49 -2.38 3.29 4.51
CA ALA A 49 -3.73 3.79 4.27
C ALA A 49 -3.74 5.09 3.45
N ALA A 50 -2.87 6.05 3.78
CA ALA A 50 -2.73 7.29 3.02
C ALA A 50 -2.25 7.02 1.58
N LEU A 51 -1.35 6.06 1.42
CA LEU A 51 -0.85 5.63 0.11
C LEU A 51 -1.95 4.99 -0.74
N ARG A 52 -2.75 4.07 -0.16
CA ARG A 52 -3.90 3.45 -0.85
C ARG A 52 -4.93 4.50 -1.27
N ALA A 53 -5.24 5.47 -0.41
CA ALA A 53 -6.16 6.55 -0.73
C ALA A 53 -5.67 7.38 -1.94
N LEU A 54 -4.38 7.71 -1.96
CA LEU A 54 -3.75 8.42 -3.08
C LEU A 54 -3.83 7.61 -4.38
N LEU A 55 -3.53 6.30 -4.33
CA LEU A 55 -3.60 5.43 -5.50
C LEU A 55 -5.02 5.30 -6.06
N ARG A 56 -6.06 5.29 -5.22
CA ARG A 56 -7.47 5.31 -5.69
C ARG A 56 -7.78 6.56 -6.49
N VAL A 57 -7.32 7.73 -6.02
CA VAL A 57 -7.51 9.00 -6.73
C VAL A 57 -6.77 9.00 -8.07
N HIS A 58 -5.51 8.56 -8.09
CA HIS A 58 -4.74 8.43 -9.34
C HIS A 58 -5.39 7.47 -10.34
N ARG A 59 -5.90 6.32 -9.88
CA ARG A 59 -6.61 5.35 -10.72
C ARG A 59 -7.91 5.91 -11.29
N ALA A 60 -8.67 6.67 -10.50
CA ALA A 60 -9.89 7.33 -10.96
C ALA A 60 -9.60 8.40 -12.01
N ALA A 61 -8.54 9.18 -11.82
CA ALA A 61 -8.10 10.20 -12.77
C ALA A 61 -7.63 9.59 -14.11
N ARG A 62 -6.95 8.43 -14.09
CA ARG A 62 -6.47 7.73 -15.30
C ARG A 62 -7.55 7.00 -16.11
N ARG A 63 -8.75 6.84 -15.57
CA ARG A 63 -9.89 6.15 -16.23
C ARG A 63 -10.87 7.11 -16.89
N ARG A 64 -10.68 8.42 -16.71
CA ARG A 64 -11.40 9.48 -17.43
C ARG A 64 -10.56 9.91 -18.63
#